data_AF-A0A7C7QXC7-F1
#
_entry.id   AF-A0A7C7QXC7-F1
#
_cell.length_a   1.000
_cell.length_b   1.000
_cell.length_c   1.000
_cell.angle_alpha   90.00
_cell.angle_beta   90.00
_cell.angle_gamma   90.00
#
_symmetry.space_group_name_H-M   'P 1'
#
loop_
_entity.id
_entity.type
_entity.pdbx_description
1 polymer ?
#
loop_
_entity_poly.entity_id
_entity_poly.type
_entity_poly.pdbx_seq_one_letter_code
_entity_poly.pdbx_strand_id
1 'polypeptide(L)'
;NLCSSVRTTQGKGLMPDGTSRFSYKGEPIYHYMGCSTFSEYTVLPEVSVAVIPKEAPLEKVCLLGCGVTTGIGAVLNTAKVEAGATVAIFGLGGIGLAAIIGAKMAGASRIIGIDINPGKEGLARELGLTDFVNPKDYDKPIQEVIVDMTDGGVDYSFECIGNVQLMRAALESCHKGWGESTIIGVAPAGAEISTRPFQLVTGRVWRGSAFGGVKGRTELPSYVNPDKCDGCKALEKTACQYICPNDLMVLDKEKMKAYNQEPDMCWECYSCVKICPQGAIEIRGYVDFVPLGATCVPMRGTDAIIWTIKFRNGKILRFKFPIRTTPWGSIKPYEGFPEPSLDNLKNNLLAGEPQILDMDKLPEVKKKI
;
A
#
# COMPACT_ATOMS: atom_id res chain seq x y z
N ASN A 1 1.59 -10.63 -3.99
CA ASN A 1 1.60 -10.51 -2.52
C ASN A 1 2.00 -11.82 -1.81
N LEU A 2 1.73 -13.00 -2.38
CA LEU A 2 2.26 -14.26 -1.85
C LEU A 2 3.77 -14.41 -2.15
N CYS A 3 4.57 -14.49 -1.10
CA CYS A 3 6.02 -14.61 -1.17
C CYS A 3 6.46 -16.07 -1.02
N SER A 4 7.31 -16.56 -1.92
CA SER A 4 7.80 -17.94 -1.89
C SER A 4 9.05 -18.15 -1.02
N SER A 5 9.65 -17.08 -0.50
CA SER A 5 10.97 -17.13 0.17
C SER A 5 11.07 -18.12 1.34
N VAL A 6 9.98 -18.31 2.10
CA VAL A 6 9.93 -19.22 3.25
C VAL A 6 8.84 -20.28 3.13
N ARG A 7 8.14 -20.36 1.98
CA ARG A 7 6.91 -21.14 1.85
C ARG A 7 7.14 -22.65 2.07
N THR A 8 8.28 -23.17 1.59
CA THR A 8 8.61 -24.60 1.66
C THR A 8 8.74 -25.12 3.09
N THR A 9 9.34 -24.34 3.99
CA THR A 9 9.47 -24.72 5.41
C THR A 9 8.26 -24.31 6.23
N GLN A 10 7.68 -23.14 5.95
CA GLN A 10 6.45 -22.66 6.60
C GLN A 10 5.29 -23.66 6.48
N GLY A 11 5.11 -24.26 5.30
CA GLY A 11 4.08 -25.28 5.07
C GLY A 11 4.29 -26.59 5.85
N LYS A 12 5.52 -26.84 6.31
CA LYS A 12 5.89 -27.98 7.16
C LYS A 12 5.88 -27.62 8.66
N GLY A 13 5.53 -26.37 9.00
CA GLY A 13 5.55 -25.87 10.37
C GLY A 13 6.96 -25.67 10.93
N LEU A 14 7.91 -25.26 10.10
CA LEU A 14 9.32 -25.10 10.47
C LEU A 14 9.86 -23.72 10.08
N MET A 15 10.92 -23.29 10.75
CA MET A 15 11.70 -22.10 10.41
C MET A 15 12.48 -22.30 9.10
N PRO A 16 13.06 -21.23 8.49
CA PRO A 16 13.82 -21.34 7.25
C PRO A 16 15.02 -22.30 7.31
N ASP A 17 15.55 -22.56 8.49
CA ASP A 17 16.62 -23.54 8.74
C ASP A 17 16.10 -24.98 8.92
N GLY A 18 14.80 -25.22 8.75
CA GLY A 18 14.20 -26.55 8.85
C GLY A 18 13.94 -27.03 10.28
N THR A 19 14.02 -26.17 11.29
CA THR A 19 13.85 -26.55 12.70
C THR A 19 12.67 -25.83 13.37
N SER A 20 12.20 -26.34 14.52
CA SER A 20 11.26 -25.62 15.37
C SER A 20 11.98 -24.74 16.41
N ARG A 21 11.24 -23.81 17.01
CA ARG A 21 11.65 -23.00 18.17
C ARG A 21 10.81 -23.30 19.40
N PHE A 22 9.82 -24.19 19.25
CA PHE A 22 8.92 -24.59 20.32
C PHE A 22 9.18 -26.04 20.68
N SER A 23 9.15 -26.31 21.98
CA SER A 23 9.15 -27.65 22.53
C SER A 23 8.25 -27.70 23.75
N TYR A 24 7.60 -28.83 23.99
CA TYR A 24 6.83 -29.07 25.20
C TYR A 24 7.08 -30.48 25.70
N LYS A 25 7.49 -30.60 26.96
CA LYS A 25 7.85 -31.88 27.59
C LYS A 25 8.89 -32.68 26.79
N GLY A 26 9.86 -32.00 26.19
CA GLY A 26 10.92 -32.62 25.39
C GLY A 26 10.54 -32.88 23.92
N GLU A 27 9.27 -32.73 23.56
CA GLU A 27 8.80 -32.96 22.19
C GLU A 27 8.73 -31.65 21.39
N PRO A 28 9.14 -31.64 20.11
CA PRO A 28 9.04 -30.46 19.27
C PRO A 28 7.58 -30.13 18.96
N ILE A 29 7.21 -28.86 19.12
CA ILE A 29 5.92 -28.33 18.65
C ILE A 29 6.15 -27.60 17.33
N TYR A 30 5.33 -27.87 16.31
CA TYR A 30 5.46 -27.18 15.03
C TYR A 30 5.00 -25.73 15.08
N HIS A 31 5.63 -24.89 14.25
CA HIS A 31 5.12 -23.57 13.94
C HIS A 31 3.83 -23.65 13.12
N TYR A 32 2.96 -22.66 13.23
CA TYR A 32 1.76 -22.55 12.42
C TYR A 32 1.78 -21.25 11.62
N MET A 33 1.58 -21.38 10.30
CA MET A 33 1.62 -20.28 9.32
C MET A 33 2.86 -19.38 9.40
N GLY A 34 3.93 -19.82 10.07
CA GLY A 34 5.12 -19.01 10.31
C GLY A 34 4.84 -17.79 11.20
N CYS A 35 3.85 -17.87 12.10
CA CYS A 35 3.52 -16.84 13.09
C CYS A 35 3.41 -17.39 14.52
N SER A 36 2.64 -18.46 14.75
CA SER A 36 2.44 -19.10 16.07
C SER A 36 2.15 -18.11 17.22
N THR A 37 1.14 -17.27 17.05
CA THR A 37 0.84 -16.16 17.98
C THR A 37 0.12 -16.59 19.26
N PHE A 38 -0.19 -17.87 19.45
CA PHE A 38 -0.80 -18.41 20.68
C PHE A 38 0.28 -18.88 21.65
N SER A 39 1.21 -17.98 21.97
CA SER A 39 2.30 -18.14 22.92
C SER A 39 2.71 -16.75 23.40
N GLU A 40 3.15 -16.62 24.65
CA GLU A 40 3.64 -15.33 25.19
C GLU A 40 4.84 -14.80 24.39
N TYR A 41 5.65 -15.72 23.84
CA TYR A 41 6.78 -15.41 22.98
C TYR A 41 6.76 -16.28 21.72
N THR A 42 7.15 -15.70 20.58
CA THR A 42 7.32 -16.42 19.31
C THR A 42 8.60 -15.97 18.61
N VAL A 43 9.10 -16.79 17.68
CA VAL A 43 10.30 -16.51 16.88
C VAL A 43 9.92 -16.56 15.42
N LEU A 44 10.20 -15.48 14.69
CA LEU A 44 9.78 -15.29 13.30
C LEU A 44 10.98 -15.03 12.38
N PRO A 45 10.92 -15.45 11.10
CA PRO A 45 11.84 -14.95 10.09
C PRO A 45 11.68 -13.44 9.92
N GLU A 46 12.78 -12.72 9.66
CA GLU A 46 12.76 -11.26 9.44
C GLU A 46 11.78 -10.86 8.32
N VAL A 47 11.61 -11.71 7.30
CA VAL A 47 10.69 -11.47 6.19
C VAL A 47 9.20 -11.53 6.57
N SER A 48 8.88 -12.11 7.73
CA SER A 48 7.51 -12.32 8.22
C SER A 48 7.08 -11.28 9.26
N VAL A 49 7.89 -10.24 9.52
CA VAL A 49 7.56 -9.17 10.48
C VAL A 49 7.42 -7.82 9.78
N ALA A 50 6.35 -7.09 10.13
CA ALA A 50 6.12 -5.70 9.74
C ALA A 50 6.28 -4.80 10.96
N VAL A 51 7.03 -3.71 10.82
CA VAL A 51 7.21 -2.72 11.90
C VAL A 51 6.08 -1.69 11.83
N ILE A 52 5.37 -1.53 12.93
CA ILE A 52 4.25 -0.60 13.07
C ILE A 52 4.58 0.51 14.09
N PRO A 53 3.84 1.63 14.14
CA PRO A 53 4.03 2.67 15.15
C PRO A 53 3.97 2.11 16.58
N LYS A 54 4.81 2.63 17.48
CA LYS A 54 4.94 2.10 18.86
C LYS A 54 3.71 2.39 19.71
N GLU A 55 3.02 3.47 19.39
CA GLU A 55 1.82 4.00 20.02
C GLU A 55 0.52 3.31 19.53
N ALA A 56 0.62 2.41 18.55
CA ALA A 56 -0.55 1.71 18.03
C ALA A 56 -1.18 0.81 19.11
N PRO A 57 -2.51 0.88 19.32
CA PRO A 57 -3.20 0.04 20.31
C PRO A 57 -3.21 -1.42 19.85
N LEU A 58 -2.28 -2.22 20.39
CA LEU A 58 -2.00 -3.60 19.97
C LEU A 58 -3.23 -4.51 20.09
N GLU A 59 -4.11 -4.25 21.04
CA GLU A 59 -5.37 -4.95 21.25
C GLU A 59 -6.39 -4.76 20.11
N LYS A 60 -6.21 -3.71 19.29
CA LYS A 60 -7.04 -3.43 18.11
C LYS A 60 -6.32 -3.79 16.82
N VAL A 61 -5.07 -3.35 16.66
CA VAL A 61 -4.34 -3.49 15.40
C VAL A 61 -3.90 -4.92 15.11
N CYS A 62 -3.98 -5.83 16.09
CA CYS A 62 -3.79 -7.26 15.87
C CYS A 62 -4.77 -7.83 14.81
N LEU A 63 -5.96 -7.24 14.66
CA LEU A 63 -6.95 -7.63 13.64
C LEU A 63 -6.46 -7.38 12.21
N LEU A 64 -5.51 -6.46 12.02
CA LEU A 64 -4.84 -6.19 10.74
C LEU A 64 -3.83 -7.29 10.37
N GLY A 65 -3.46 -8.18 11.31
CA GLY A 65 -2.59 -9.32 11.04
C GLY A 65 -3.22 -10.38 10.14
N CYS A 66 -4.56 -10.38 9.97
CA CYS A 66 -5.26 -11.31 9.08
C CYS A 66 -6.60 -10.75 8.58
N GLY A 67 -7.67 -10.91 9.37
CA GLY A 67 -9.05 -10.81 8.89
C GLY A 67 -9.42 -9.45 8.29
N VAL A 68 -9.11 -8.35 9.00
CA VAL A 68 -9.49 -7.00 8.56
C VAL A 68 -8.76 -6.61 7.28
N THR A 69 -7.44 -6.81 7.24
CA THR A 69 -6.62 -6.57 6.05
C THR A 69 -7.07 -7.42 4.86
N THR A 70 -7.46 -8.67 5.12
CA THR A 70 -7.92 -9.59 4.08
C THR A 70 -9.21 -9.10 3.43
N GLY A 71 -10.22 -8.73 4.23
CA GLY A 71 -11.49 -8.24 3.70
C GLY A 71 -11.36 -6.91 2.96
N ILE A 72 -10.74 -5.90 3.60
CA ILE A 72 -10.54 -4.57 2.99
C ILE A 72 -9.70 -4.68 1.71
N GLY A 73 -8.58 -5.40 1.78
CA GLY A 73 -7.70 -5.55 0.63
C GLY A 73 -8.30 -6.36 -0.51
N ALA A 74 -9.18 -7.33 -0.24
CA ALA A 74 -9.85 -8.07 -1.30
C ALA A 74 -10.70 -7.12 -2.15
N VAL A 75 -11.38 -6.16 -1.53
CA VAL A 75 -12.13 -5.12 -2.23
C VAL A 75 -11.21 -4.13 -2.95
N LEU A 76 -10.29 -3.49 -2.23
CA LEU A 76 -9.52 -2.35 -2.74
C LEU A 76 -8.37 -2.76 -3.67
N ASN A 77 -7.70 -3.88 -3.38
CA ASN A 77 -6.50 -4.28 -4.14
C ASN A 77 -6.77 -5.39 -5.15
N THR A 78 -7.60 -6.38 -4.78
CA THR A 78 -7.80 -7.58 -5.62
C THR A 78 -8.88 -7.37 -6.67
N ALA A 79 -10.07 -6.99 -6.23
CA ALA A 79 -11.20 -6.68 -7.10
C ALA A 79 -11.13 -5.26 -7.67
N LYS A 80 -10.53 -4.33 -6.92
CA LYS A 80 -10.45 -2.89 -7.28
C LYS A 80 -11.82 -2.30 -7.57
N VAL A 81 -12.76 -2.55 -6.65
CA VAL A 81 -14.15 -2.08 -6.75
C VAL A 81 -14.18 -0.59 -7.05
N GLU A 82 -14.93 -0.20 -8.08
CA GLU A 82 -15.09 1.21 -8.43
C GLU A 82 -16.22 1.88 -7.64
N ALA A 83 -16.11 3.20 -7.52
CA ALA A 83 -17.18 4.02 -6.96
C ALA A 83 -18.48 3.86 -7.77
N GLY A 84 -19.60 3.76 -7.07
CA GLY A 84 -20.92 3.55 -7.67
C GLY A 84 -21.30 2.07 -7.86
N ALA A 85 -20.37 1.12 -7.71
CA ALA A 85 -20.65 -0.30 -7.92
C ALA A 85 -21.67 -0.89 -6.94
N THR A 86 -22.38 -1.93 -7.37
CA THR A 86 -23.19 -2.82 -6.53
C THR A 86 -22.38 -4.05 -6.13
N VAL A 87 -22.30 -4.32 -4.83
CA VAL A 87 -21.46 -5.37 -4.26
C VAL A 87 -22.29 -6.38 -3.47
N ALA A 88 -22.06 -7.68 -3.68
CA ALA A 88 -22.60 -8.77 -2.84
C ALA A 88 -21.51 -9.39 -1.95
N ILE A 89 -21.77 -9.57 -0.66
CA ILE A 89 -20.83 -10.16 0.30
C ILE A 89 -21.49 -11.37 0.97
N PHE A 90 -20.98 -12.56 0.64
CA PHE A 90 -21.45 -13.83 1.18
C PHE A 90 -20.69 -14.16 2.47
N GLY A 91 -21.41 -14.11 3.59
CA GLY A 91 -20.91 -14.38 4.94
C GLY A 91 -20.46 -13.13 5.67
N LEU A 92 -21.17 -12.75 6.73
CA LEU A 92 -20.92 -11.55 7.52
C LEU A 92 -20.11 -11.86 8.80
N GLY A 93 -19.08 -12.69 8.67
CA GLY A 93 -18.05 -12.87 9.70
C GLY A 93 -17.01 -11.74 9.68
N GLY A 94 -15.93 -11.84 10.46
CA GLY A 94 -14.92 -10.78 10.54
C GLY A 94 -14.34 -10.33 9.18
N ILE A 95 -14.13 -11.28 8.25
CA ILE A 95 -13.66 -10.98 6.88
C ILE A 95 -14.76 -10.27 6.08
N GLY A 96 -16.00 -10.75 6.13
CA GLY A 96 -17.11 -10.15 5.39
C GLY A 96 -17.46 -8.75 5.89
N LEU A 97 -17.43 -8.52 7.21
CA LEU A 97 -17.57 -7.18 7.79
C LEU A 97 -16.44 -6.26 7.34
N ALA A 98 -15.21 -6.75 7.24
CA ALA A 98 -14.09 -5.99 6.69
C ALA A 98 -14.23 -5.72 5.19
N ALA A 99 -14.84 -6.64 4.42
CA ALA A 99 -15.18 -6.40 3.02
C ALA A 99 -16.29 -5.33 2.88
N ILE A 100 -17.27 -5.26 3.80
CA ILE A 100 -18.26 -4.16 3.83
C ILE A 100 -17.53 -2.83 4.03
N ILE A 101 -16.63 -2.75 5.01
CA ILE A 101 -15.80 -1.55 5.24
C ILE A 101 -15.04 -1.19 3.96
N GLY A 102 -14.38 -2.17 3.33
CA GLY A 102 -13.68 -1.98 2.06
C GLY A 102 -14.58 -1.45 0.94
N ALA A 103 -15.79 -2.01 0.78
CA ALA A 103 -16.74 -1.59 -0.25
C ALA A 103 -17.26 -0.16 0.00
N LYS A 104 -17.50 0.20 1.26
CA LYS A 104 -17.83 1.57 1.64
C LYS A 104 -16.67 2.52 1.36
N MET A 105 -15.44 2.14 1.68
CA MET A 105 -14.23 2.93 1.36
C MET A 105 -14.04 3.12 -0.14
N ALA A 106 -14.38 2.11 -0.95
CA ALA A 106 -14.34 2.19 -2.42
C ALA A 106 -15.43 3.09 -3.02
N GLY A 107 -16.43 3.49 -2.22
CA GLY A 107 -17.57 4.29 -2.68
C GLY A 107 -18.64 3.47 -3.42
N ALA A 108 -18.78 2.17 -3.12
CA ALA A 108 -19.88 1.36 -3.62
C ALA A 108 -21.24 1.99 -3.27
N SER A 109 -22.16 2.04 -4.23
CA SER A 109 -23.48 2.67 -4.03
C SER A 109 -24.45 1.75 -3.27
N ARG A 110 -24.27 0.44 -3.43
CA ARG A 110 -25.12 -0.59 -2.84
C ARG A 110 -24.27 -1.78 -2.39
N ILE A 111 -24.43 -2.18 -1.13
CA ILE A 111 -23.68 -3.25 -0.47
C ILE A 111 -24.69 -4.24 0.12
N ILE A 112 -24.82 -5.39 -0.54
CA ILE A 112 -25.75 -6.46 -0.20
C ILE A 112 -25.02 -7.53 0.61
N GLY A 113 -25.47 -7.76 1.84
CA GLY A 113 -24.89 -8.72 2.77
C GLY A 113 -25.73 -9.98 2.83
N ILE A 114 -25.11 -11.12 2.61
CA ILE A 114 -25.79 -12.42 2.56
C ILE A 114 -25.31 -13.27 3.74
N ASP A 115 -26.20 -13.52 4.71
CA ASP A 115 -25.91 -14.42 5.84
C ASP A 115 -27.19 -15.08 6.36
N ILE A 116 -27.07 -16.30 6.88
CA ILE A 116 -28.21 -17.04 7.45
C ILE A 116 -28.56 -16.59 8.88
N ASN A 117 -27.70 -15.79 9.52
CA ASN A 117 -27.90 -15.28 10.86
C ASN A 117 -28.30 -13.80 10.83
N PRO A 118 -29.59 -13.47 11.05
CA PRO A 118 -30.06 -12.08 11.04
C PRO A 118 -29.43 -11.23 12.17
N GLY A 119 -28.93 -11.86 13.25
CA GLY A 119 -28.26 -11.13 14.34
C GLY A 119 -26.97 -10.41 13.92
N LYS A 120 -26.44 -10.68 12.72
CA LYS A 120 -25.26 -9.99 12.18
C LYS A 120 -25.59 -8.68 11.46
N GLU A 121 -26.85 -8.46 11.10
CA GLU A 121 -27.29 -7.32 10.29
C GLU A 121 -27.00 -5.98 10.96
N GLY A 122 -27.30 -5.84 12.26
CA GLY A 122 -27.15 -4.58 12.99
C GLY A 122 -25.74 -4.00 12.89
N LEU A 123 -24.73 -4.80 13.26
CA LEU A 123 -23.33 -4.40 13.14
C LEU A 123 -22.91 -4.17 11.68
N ALA A 124 -23.38 -5.01 10.75
CA ALA A 124 -23.05 -4.86 9.34
C ALA A 124 -23.55 -3.50 8.78
N ARG A 125 -24.74 -3.05 9.18
CA ARG A 125 -25.30 -1.73 8.80
C ARG A 125 -24.47 -0.58 9.35
N GLU A 126 -24.03 -0.64 10.61
CA GLU A 126 -23.12 0.37 11.18
C GLU A 126 -21.83 0.51 10.35
N LEU A 127 -21.35 -0.60 9.78
CA LEU A 127 -20.13 -0.65 8.98
C LEU A 127 -20.32 -0.28 7.50
N GLY A 128 -21.56 -0.16 7.01
CA GLY A 128 -21.84 0.28 5.63
C GLY A 128 -22.84 -0.56 4.84
N LEU A 129 -23.39 -1.62 5.41
CA LEU A 129 -24.35 -2.47 4.69
C LEU A 129 -25.63 -1.71 4.31
N THR A 130 -26.05 -1.81 3.04
CA THR A 130 -27.30 -1.19 2.55
C THR A 130 -28.46 -2.17 2.58
N ASP A 131 -28.23 -3.40 2.14
CA ASP A 131 -29.24 -4.46 2.03
C ASP A 131 -28.77 -5.71 2.76
N PHE A 132 -29.67 -6.38 3.47
CA PHE A 132 -29.42 -7.67 4.09
C PHE A 132 -30.34 -8.72 3.48
N VAL A 133 -29.78 -9.87 3.13
CA VAL A 133 -30.49 -10.99 2.54
C VAL A 133 -30.16 -12.25 3.32
N ASN A 134 -31.17 -12.85 3.92
CA ASN A 134 -31.05 -14.18 4.52
C ASN A 134 -31.57 -15.22 3.52
N PRO A 135 -30.71 -16.13 3.03
CA PRO A 135 -31.12 -17.14 2.04
C PRO A 135 -32.27 -18.05 2.49
N LYS A 136 -32.54 -18.15 3.80
CA LYS A 136 -33.65 -18.95 4.33
C LYS A 136 -35.04 -18.33 4.10
N ASP A 137 -35.09 -17.06 3.71
CA ASP A 137 -36.34 -16.33 3.50
C ASP A 137 -36.85 -16.46 2.05
N TYR A 138 -36.18 -17.28 1.22
CA TYR A 138 -36.46 -17.45 -0.19
C TYR A 138 -36.48 -18.92 -0.59
N ASP A 139 -37.40 -19.29 -1.49
CA ASP A 139 -37.47 -20.64 -2.07
C ASP A 139 -36.52 -20.82 -3.28
N LYS A 140 -36.06 -19.71 -3.87
CA LYS A 140 -35.14 -19.71 -5.01
C LYS A 140 -33.68 -19.82 -4.57
N PRO A 141 -32.78 -20.36 -5.41
CA PRO A 141 -31.34 -20.26 -5.18
C PRO A 141 -30.91 -18.80 -4.98
N ILE A 142 -30.03 -18.57 -4.00
CA ILE A 142 -29.66 -17.21 -3.59
C ILE A 142 -29.10 -16.36 -4.73
N GLN A 143 -28.35 -16.94 -5.67
CA GLN A 143 -27.82 -16.21 -6.82
C GLN A 143 -28.92 -15.65 -7.74
N GLU A 144 -30.06 -16.33 -7.85
CA GLU A 144 -31.20 -15.85 -8.64
C GLU A 144 -31.90 -14.69 -7.92
N VAL A 145 -32.04 -14.78 -6.59
CA VAL A 145 -32.58 -13.69 -5.76
C VAL A 145 -31.72 -12.43 -5.94
N ILE A 146 -30.39 -12.56 -5.88
CA ILE A 146 -29.48 -11.43 -6.06
C ILE A 146 -29.57 -10.85 -7.48
N VAL A 147 -29.63 -11.69 -8.52
CA VAL A 147 -29.80 -11.25 -9.91
C VAL A 147 -31.10 -10.49 -10.10
N ASP A 148 -32.22 -11.00 -9.56
CA ASP A 148 -33.53 -10.35 -9.61
C ASP A 148 -33.51 -8.99 -8.88
N MET A 149 -32.87 -8.93 -7.71
CA MET A 149 -32.74 -7.70 -6.90
C MET A 149 -31.89 -6.61 -7.54
N THR A 150 -31.06 -6.96 -8.53
CA THR A 150 -30.04 -6.07 -9.11
C THR A 150 -30.20 -5.90 -10.62
N ASP A 151 -31.33 -6.35 -11.18
CA ASP A 151 -31.65 -6.27 -12.60
C ASP A 151 -30.55 -6.81 -13.52
N GLY A 152 -30.00 -7.99 -13.17
CA GLY A 152 -29.02 -8.68 -14.01
C GLY A 152 -27.78 -9.23 -13.30
N GLY A 153 -27.59 -8.87 -12.02
CA GLY A 153 -26.49 -9.33 -11.17
C GLY A 153 -25.62 -8.17 -10.66
N VAL A 154 -24.83 -8.45 -9.63
CA VAL A 154 -23.90 -7.47 -9.03
C VAL A 154 -22.65 -7.24 -9.86
N ASP A 155 -22.03 -6.07 -9.73
CA ASP A 155 -20.73 -5.79 -10.34
C ASP A 155 -19.64 -6.64 -9.68
N TYR A 156 -19.69 -6.77 -8.36
CA TYR A 156 -18.71 -7.53 -7.58
C TYR A 156 -19.37 -8.47 -6.57
N SER A 157 -18.82 -9.67 -6.42
CA SER A 157 -19.16 -10.54 -5.30
C SER A 157 -17.93 -11.04 -4.53
N PHE A 158 -18.11 -11.24 -3.22
CA PHE A 158 -17.06 -11.71 -2.32
C PHE A 158 -17.57 -12.91 -1.51
N GLU A 159 -16.92 -14.07 -1.67
CA GLU A 159 -17.20 -15.24 -0.83
C GLU A 159 -16.25 -15.24 0.38
N CYS A 160 -16.82 -15.11 1.59
CA CYS A 160 -16.08 -14.95 2.84
C CYS A 160 -16.31 -16.11 3.82
N ILE A 161 -16.73 -17.28 3.35
CA ILE A 161 -17.15 -18.42 4.21
C ILE A 161 -16.24 -19.62 4.02
N GLY A 162 -15.89 -19.98 2.79
CA GLY A 162 -15.17 -21.20 2.47
C GLY A 162 -16.09 -22.35 2.05
N ASN A 163 -17.27 -22.05 1.50
CA ASN A 163 -18.20 -23.08 1.02
C ASN A 163 -18.22 -23.11 -0.51
N VAL A 164 -17.84 -24.25 -1.11
CA VAL A 164 -17.72 -24.39 -2.58
C VAL A 164 -19.02 -24.13 -3.34
N GLN A 165 -20.18 -24.40 -2.74
CA GLN A 165 -21.48 -24.10 -3.36
C GLN A 165 -21.77 -22.60 -3.33
N LEU A 166 -21.39 -21.91 -2.26
CA LEU A 166 -21.51 -20.45 -2.18
C LEU A 166 -20.48 -19.74 -3.05
N MET A 167 -19.29 -20.31 -3.25
CA MET A 167 -18.32 -19.78 -4.22
C MET A 167 -18.91 -19.77 -5.63
N ARG A 168 -19.62 -20.84 -6.01
CA ARG A 168 -20.37 -20.89 -7.27
C ARG A 168 -21.52 -19.88 -7.29
N ALA A 169 -22.33 -19.82 -6.24
CA ALA A 169 -23.46 -18.89 -6.17
C ALA A 169 -22.99 -17.42 -6.28
N ALA A 170 -21.88 -17.07 -5.63
CA ALA A 170 -21.28 -15.75 -5.71
C ALA A 170 -20.84 -15.39 -7.14
N LEU A 171 -20.27 -16.34 -7.89
CA LEU A 171 -19.97 -16.12 -9.31
C LEU A 171 -21.24 -15.92 -10.12
N GLU A 172 -22.22 -16.81 -9.95
CA GLU A 172 -23.45 -16.82 -10.74
C GLU A 172 -24.37 -15.64 -10.40
N SER A 173 -24.20 -14.99 -9.24
CA SER A 173 -24.92 -13.76 -8.86
C SER A 173 -24.35 -12.49 -9.48
N CYS A 174 -23.15 -12.56 -10.08
CA CYS A 174 -22.54 -11.39 -10.73
C CYS A 174 -23.16 -11.12 -12.10
N HIS A 175 -23.10 -9.87 -12.54
CA HIS A 175 -23.66 -9.44 -13.81
C HIS A 175 -22.97 -10.15 -14.98
N LYS A 176 -23.76 -10.56 -15.96
CA LYS A 176 -23.25 -11.11 -17.22
C LYS A 176 -22.54 -10.00 -18.02
N GLY A 177 -21.34 -10.26 -18.51
CA GLY A 177 -20.59 -9.32 -19.37
C GLY A 177 -19.42 -8.67 -18.66
N TRP A 178 -19.54 -8.33 -17.37
CA TRP A 178 -18.46 -7.64 -16.64
C TRP A 178 -18.28 -8.06 -15.18
N GLY A 179 -19.23 -8.79 -14.58
CA GLY A 179 -19.22 -9.03 -13.15
C GLY A 179 -18.02 -9.87 -12.67
N GLU A 180 -17.46 -9.53 -11.52
CA GLU A 180 -16.29 -10.18 -10.94
C GLU A 180 -16.58 -10.80 -9.56
N SER A 181 -16.23 -12.08 -9.40
CA SER A 181 -16.36 -12.79 -8.13
C SER A 181 -14.99 -13.14 -7.55
N THR A 182 -14.79 -12.76 -6.28
CA THR A 182 -13.56 -12.99 -5.52
C THR A 182 -13.79 -13.97 -4.39
N ILE A 183 -13.06 -15.09 -4.41
CA ILE A 183 -13.03 -16.09 -3.34
C ILE A 183 -12.01 -15.66 -2.28
N ILE A 184 -12.48 -15.53 -1.04
CA ILE A 184 -11.64 -15.21 0.13
C ILE A 184 -11.68 -16.36 1.14
N GLY A 185 -12.85 -16.97 1.33
CA GLY A 185 -13.04 -18.10 2.23
C GLY A 185 -12.19 -19.31 1.84
N VAL A 186 -11.68 -20.03 2.84
CA VAL A 186 -10.85 -21.22 2.63
C VAL A 186 -11.73 -22.46 2.63
N ALA A 187 -11.82 -23.14 1.48
CA ALA A 187 -12.56 -24.38 1.35
C ALA A 187 -11.91 -25.55 2.12
N PRO A 188 -12.68 -26.59 2.49
CA PRO A 188 -12.14 -27.82 3.06
C PRO A 188 -11.10 -28.48 2.14
N ALA A 189 -10.13 -29.17 2.72
CA ALA A 189 -9.09 -29.87 1.98
C ALA A 189 -9.70 -30.91 1.01
N GLY A 190 -9.25 -30.88 -0.25
CA GLY A 190 -9.73 -31.79 -1.31
C GLY A 190 -11.07 -31.40 -1.94
N ALA A 191 -11.73 -30.34 -1.47
CA ALA A 191 -12.96 -29.86 -2.09
C ALA A 191 -12.66 -29.11 -3.39
N GLU A 192 -13.52 -29.31 -4.40
CA GLU A 192 -13.44 -28.64 -5.69
C GLU A 192 -14.64 -27.69 -5.89
N ILE A 193 -14.37 -26.57 -6.53
CA ILE A 193 -15.39 -25.64 -7.02
C ILE A 193 -15.68 -25.93 -8.49
N SER A 194 -16.94 -25.82 -8.91
CA SER A 194 -17.32 -26.00 -10.32
C SER A 194 -18.47 -25.08 -10.70
N THR A 195 -18.51 -24.69 -11.97
CA THR A 195 -19.64 -23.97 -12.60
C THR A 195 -19.71 -24.37 -14.07
N ARG A 196 -20.77 -23.96 -14.77
CA ARG A 196 -20.82 -24.08 -16.24
C ARG A 196 -19.82 -23.11 -16.85
N PRO A 197 -18.88 -23.54 -17.72
CA PRO A 197 -17.88 -22.65 -18.31
C PRO A 197 -18.47 -21.43 -19.04
N PHE A 198 -19.71 -21.57 -19.53
CA PHE A 198 -20.42 -20.47 -20.17
C PHE A 198 -20.60 -19.23 -19.26
N GLN A 199 -20.57 -19.40 -17.93
CA GLN A 199 -20.57 -18.27 -17.00
C GLN A 199 -19.35 -17.37 -17.18
N LEU A 200 -18.18 -17.95 -17.51
CA LEU A 200 -16.94 -17.22 -17.78
C LEU A 200 -16.87 -16.75 -19.23
N VAL A 201 -17.31 -17.56 -20.19
CA VAL A 201 -17.37 -17.17 -21.62
C VAL A 201 -18.21 -15.90 -21.82
N THR A 202 -19.25 -15.73 -21.01
CA THR A 202 -20.12 -14.54 -21.05
C THR A 202 -19.57 -13.34 -20.28
N GLY A 203 -18.26 -13.29 -19.99
CA GLY A 203 -17.56 -12.09 -19.53
C GLY A 203 -17.34 -11.97 -18.03
N ARG A 204 -17.78 -12.94 -17.21
CA ARG A 204 -17.50 -12.90 -15.78
C ARG A 204 -16.05 -13.25 -15.48
N VAL A 205 -15.52 -12.68 -14.39
CA VAL A 205 -14.21 -13.01 -13.84
C VAL A 205 -14.37 -13.77 -12.53
N TRP A 206 -13.60 -14.84 -12.36
CA TRP A 206 -13.53 -15.59 -11.11
C TRP A 206 -12.09 -15.67 -10.62
N ARG A 207 -11.81 -15.11 -9.44
CA ARG A 207 -10.45 -15.06 -8.89
C ARG A 207 -10.43 -15.31 -7.38
N GLY A 208 -9.23 -15.51 -6.82
CA GLY A 208 -9.02 -15.63 -5.39
C GLY A 208 -8.25 -14.43 -4.81
N SER A 209 -8.43 -14.16 -3.52
CA SER A 209 -7.63 -13.19 -2.79
C SER A 209 -7.00 -13.82 -1.54
N ALA A 210 -5.68 -13.81 -1.46
CA ALA A 210 -4.96 -14.15 -0.24
C ALA A 210 -4.53 -12.86 0.46
N PHE A 211 -4.79 -12.73 1.77
CA PHE A 211 -4.41 -11.54 2.55
C PHE A 211 -4.80 -10.21 1.88
N GLY A 212 -5.93 -10.20 1.16
CA GLY A 212 -6.45 -9.02 0.48
C GLY A 212 -5.53 -8.46 -0.61
N GLY A 213 -4.64 -9.26 -1.19
CA GLY A 213 -3.66 -8.75 -2.16
C GLY A 213 -2.55 -7.88 -1.55
N VAL A 214 -2.51 -7.72 -0.22
CA VAL A 214 -1.59 -6.82 0.48
C VAL A 214 -0.20 -7.44 0.61
N LYS A 215 0.84 -6.67 0.29
CA LYS A 215 2.24 -7.01 0.56
C LYS A 215 2.55 -6.74 2.04
N GLY A 216 2.30 -7.73 2.89
CA GLY A 216 2.30 -7.58 4.35
C GLY A 216 3.41 -6.72 4.93
N ARG A 217 4.69 -7.06 4.69
CA ARG A 217 5.82 -6.32 5.27
C ARG A 217 5.88 -4.83 4.88
N THR A 218 5.48 -4.48 3.67
CA THR A 218 5.64 -3.12 3.12
C THR A 218 4.38 -2.28 3.20
N GLU A 219 3.19 -2.90 3.21
CA GLU A 219 1.90 -2.19 3.11
C GLU A 219 1.10 -2.19 4.42
N LEU A 220 1.27 -3.19 5.32
CA LEU A 220 0.57 -3.20 6.61
C LEU A 220 0.79 -1.98 7.50
N PRO A 221 2.00 -1.37 7.56
CA PRO A 221 2.19 -0.18 8.39
C PRO A 221 1.24 0.98 8.02
N SER A 222 0.83 1.08 6.76
CA SER A 222 -0.15 2.09 6.30
C SER A 222 -1.59 1.73 6.65
N TYR A 223 -1.92 0.44 6.85
CA TYR A 223 -3.21 0.03 7.40
C TYR A 223 -3.34 0.39 8.89
N VAL A 224 -2.21 0.45 9.62
CA VAL A 224 -2.19 0.82 11.05
C VAL A 224 -2.28 2.34 11.24
N ASN A 225 -1.55 3.09 10.42
CA ASN A 225 -1.58 4.55 10.44
C ASN A 225 -1.74 5.07 9.00
N PRO A 226 -2.98 5.35 8.56
CA PRO A 226 -3.24 5.90 7.23
C PRO A 226 -2.67 7.32 7.08
N ASP A 227 -2.49 8.06 8.17
CA ASP A 227 -1.95 9.43 8.20
C ASP A 227 -0.43 9.51 8.01
N LYS A 228 0.24 8.38 7.80
CA LYS A 228 1.67 8.37 7.50
C LYS A 228 2.00 9.13 6.21
N CYS A 229 1.04 9.30 5.30
CA CYS A 229 1.04 10.29 4.23
C CYS A 229 -0.35 10.95 4.17
N ASP A 230 -0.47 12.16 4.71
CA ASP A 230 -1.75 12.90 4.79
C ASP A 230 -2.10 13.69 3.52
N GLY A 231 -1.34 13.50 2.43
CA GLY A 231 -1.43 14.30 1.20
C GLY A 231 -1.26 15.81 1.42
N CYS A 232 -0.73 16.22 2.59
CA CYS A 232 -0.78 17.59 3.10
C CYS A 232 -2.19 18.21 3.08
N LYS A 233 -3.21 17.42 3.47
CA LYS A 233 -4.59 17.85 3.81
C LYS A 233 -5.49 18.28 2.64
N ALA A 234 -5.61 17.43 1.61
CA ALA A 234 -6.56 17.60 0.50
C ALA A 234 -6.37 18.85 -0.38
N LEU A 235 -5.16 19.40 -0.45
CA LEU A 235 -4.78 20.38 -1.46
C LEU A 235 -4.79 19.73 -2.86
N GLU A 236 -4.97 20.52 -3.92
CA GLU A 236 -4.97 20.02 -5.31
C GLU A 236 -3.69 19.27 -5.69
N LYS A 237 -2.56 19.61 -5.05
CA LYS A 237 -1.26 18.94 -5.19
C LYS A 237 -0.58 18.81 -3.84
N THR A 238 0.06 17.66 -3.58
CA THR A 238 0.92 17.47 -2.40
C THR A 238 2.17 18.35 -2.47
N ALA A 239 2.82 18.63 -1.33
CA ALA A 239 4.05 19.43 -1.30
C ALA A 239 5.17 18.85 -2.21
N CYS A 240 5.22 17.52 -2.33
CA CYS A 240 6.17 16.83 -3.20
C CYS A 240 5.82 16.94 -4.69
N GLN A 241 4.54 17.02 -5.04
CA GLN A 241 4.08 17.35 -6.40
C GLN A 241 4.40 18.81 -6.76
N TYR A 242 4.09 19.75 -5.86
CA TYR A 242 4.28 21.18 -6.12
C TYR A 242 5.76 21.55 -6.35
N ILE A 243 6.67 20.96 -5.58
CA ILE A 243 8.10 21.27 -5.67
C ILE A 243 8.82 20.48 -6.77
N CYS A 244 8.15 19.54 -7.45
CA CYS A 244 8.80 18.76 -8.50
C CYS A 244 8.88 19.60 -9.78
N PRO A 245 10.08 20.04 -10.21
CA PRO A 245 10.21 20.91 -11.38
C PRO A 245 9.84 20.22 -12.70
N ASN A 246 9.79 18.88 -12.69
CA ASN A 246 9.55 18.03 -13.85
C ASN A 246 8.21 17.28 -13.75
N ASP A 247 7.36 17.58 -12.77
CA ASP A 247 6.06 16.90 -12.55
C ASP A 247 6.14 15.35 -12.44
N LEU A 248 7.25 14.82 -11.93
CA LEU A 248 7.52 13.37 -11.81
C LEU A 248 6.98 12.75 -10.52
N MET A 249 6.63 13.57 -9.53
CA MET A 249 5.99 13.09 -8.31
C MET A 249 4.48 13.02 -8.53
N VAL A 250 3.87 11.89 -8.19
CA VAL A 250 2.43 11.66 -8.29
C VAL A 250 1.91 11.12 -6.97
N LEU A 251 0.75 11.59 -6.53
CA LEU A 251 0.02 11.00 -5.43
C LEU A 251 -0.82 9.83 -5.95
N ASP A 252 -0.51 8.61 -5.50
CA ASP A 252 -1.47 7.50 -5.59
C ASP A 252 -2.60 7.81 -4.59
N LYS A 253 -3.77 8.21 -5.11
CA LYS A 253 -4.93 8.60 -4.31
C LYS A 253 -5.61 7.40 -3.65
N GLU A 254 -5.44 6.20 -4.19
CA GLU A 254 -6.00 4.97 -3.60
C GLU A 254 -5.16 4.53 -2.40
N LYS A 255 -3.83 4.56 -2.55
CA LYS A 255 -2.89 4.22 -1.47
C LYS A 255 -2.56 5.37 -0.54
N MET A 256 -3.05 6.56 -0.86
CA MET A 256 -2.66 7.83 -0.25
C MET A 256 -1.15 7.92 -0.06
N LYS A 257 -0.38 7.69 -1.13
CA LYS A 257 1.10 7.67 -1.07
C LYS A 257 1.71 8.31 -2.31
N ALA A 258 2.61 9.27 -2.09
CA ALA A 258 3.34 9.88 -3.20
C ALA A 258 4.49 8.96 -3.68
N TYR A 259 4.62 8.82 -4.99
CA TYR A 259 5.68 8.06 -5.64
C TYR A 259 6.23 8.82 -6.84
N ASN A 260 7.46 8.47 -7.25
CA ASN A 260 8.06 8.97 -8.48
C ASN A 260 7.65 8.06 -9.65
N GLN A 261 6.96 8.61 -10.64
CA GLN A 261 6.46 7.84 -11.80
C GLN A 261 7.55 7.53 -12.84
N GLU A 262 8.61 8.35 -12.92
CA GLU A 262 9.69 8.20 -13.89
C GLU A 262 11.04 8.44 -13.19
N PRO A 263 11.55 7.44 -12.45
CA PRO A 263 12.77 7.56 -11.65
C PRO A 263 14.00 7.99 -12.45
N ASP A 264 14.10 7.54 -13.70
CA ASP A 264 15.25 7.80 -14.58
C ASP A 264 15.28 9.25 -15.10
N MET A 265 14.15 9.96 -15.00
CA MET A 265 14.01 11.37 -15.38
C MET A 265 14.15 12.31 -14.17
N CYS A 266 14.34 11.77 -12.97
CA CYS A 266 14.41 12.52 -11.74
C CYS A 266 15.70 13.34 -11.66
N TRP A 267 15.58 14.66 -11.51
CA TRP A 267 16.71 15.50 -11.18
C TRP A 267 17.14 15.21 -9.74
N GLU A 268 18.44 14.98 -9.51
CA GLU A 268 19.08 14.64 -8.22
C GLU A 268 18.87 15.66 -7.07
N CYS A 269 18.02 16.67 -7.24
CA CYS A 269 17.78 17.69 -6.22
C CYS A 269 17.03 17.14 -4.98
N TYR A 270 16.22 16.09 -5.15
CA TYR A 270 15.43 15.41 -4.11
C TYR A 270 14.62 16.34 -3.19
N SER A 271 14.21 17.50 -3.69
CA SER A 271 13.48 18.50 -2.91
C SER A 271 12.17 17.94 -2.34
N CYS A 272 11.47 17.10 -3.11
CA CYS A 272 10.25 16.40 -2.69
C CYS A 272 10.46 15.52 -1.44
N VAL A 273 11.63 14.89 -1.32
CA VAL A 273 11.93 13.95 -0.23
C VAL A 273 12.39 14.70 1.01
N LYS A 274 13.24 15.72 0.82
CA LYS A 274 13.72 16.60 1.90
C LYS A 274 12.57 17.38 2.55
N ILE A 275 11.51 17.69 1.79
CA ILE A 275 10.39 18.49 2.26
C ILE A 275 9.29 17.66 2.92
N CYS A 276 9.25 16.33 2.76
CA CYS A 276 8.20 15.50 3.36
C CYS A 276 8.44 15.32 4.88
N PRO A 277 7.65 15.96 5.75
CA PRO A 277 7.88 15.88 7.19
C PRO A 277 7.50 14.51 7.79
N GLN A 278 6.76 13.68 7.06
CA GLN A 278 6.31 12.35 7.50
C GLN A 278 7.18 11.19 6.98
N GLY A 279 8.19 11.45 6.14
CA GLY A 279 9.05 10.40 5.57
C GLY A 279 8.30 9.41 4.67
N ALA A 280 7.21 9.86 4.05
CA ALA A 280 6.22 9.02 3.38
C ALA A 280 6.50 8.73 1.90
N ILE A 281 7.58 9.31 1.35
CA ILE A 281 7.93 9.20 -0.05
C ILE A 281 8.83 7.99 -0.26
N GLU A 282 8.42 7.11 -1.17
CA GLU A 282 9.25 6.01 -1.64
C GLU A 282 9.97 6.45 -2.92
N ILE A 283 11.31 6.44 -2.89
CA ILE A 283 12.14 6.71 -4.07
C ILE A 283 12.83 5.41 -4.47
N ARG A 284 12.77 5.08 -5.75
CA ARG A 284 13.79 4.26 -6.40
C ARG A 284 14.80 5.21 -7.00
N GLY A 285 15.98 5.35 -6.38
CA GLY A 285 17.01 6.24 -6.88
C GLY A 285 17.73 5.64 -8.10
N TYR A 286 18.42 6.50 -8.85
CA TYR A 286 19.34 6.10 -9.91
C TYR A 286 20.39 5.10 -9.39
N VAL A 287 20.85 4.21 -10.28
CA VAL A 287 21.74 3.09 -9.95
C VAL A 287 23.07 3.56 -9.33
N ASP A 288 23.52 4.77 -9.64
CA ASP A 288 24.84 5.28 -9.20
C ASP A 288 24.91 5.60 -7.70
N PHE A 289 23.77 5.87 -7.04
CA PHE A 289 23.73 6.16 -5.60
C PHE A 289 22.73 5.28 -4.82
N VAL A 290 21.77 4.64 -5.49
CA VAL A 290 20.91 3.55 -4.95
C VAL A 290 21.11 2.30 -5.81
N PRO A 291 22.30 1.68 -5.77
CA PRO A 291 22.56 0.52 -6.62
C PRO A 291 21.67 -0.66 -6.24
N LEU A 292 21.11 -1.31 -7.25
CA LEU A 292 20.63 -2.70 -7.20
C LEU A 292 19.59 -2.99 -6.08
N GLY A 293 18.64 -2.07 -5.85
CA GLY A 293 17.52 -2.27 -4.94
C GLY A 293 17.79 -1.88 -3.47
N ALA A 294 18.77 -1.01 -3.22
CA ALA A 294 18.93 -0.35 -1.94
C ALA A 294 17.73 0.58 -1.62
N THR A 295 17.52 0.91 -0.35
CA THR A 295 16.53 1.91 0.07
C THR A 295 17.22 3.10 0.72
N CYS A 296 16.76 4.32 0.41
CA CYS A 296 17.29 5.56 0.96
C CYS A 296 16.17 6.34 1.65
N VAL A 297 16.37 6.67 2.94
CA VAL A 297 15.39 7.39 3.75
C VAL A 297 16.05 8.64 4.34
N PRO A 298 15.69 9.86 3.90
CA PRO A 298 16.11 11.07 4.57
C PRO A 298 15.18 11.42 5.74
N MET A 299 15.75 12.04 6.77
CA MET A 299 15.07 12.61 7.91
C MET A 299 15.56 14.03 8.11
N ARG A 300 14.67 15.01 8.06
CA ARG A 300 15.00 16.41 8.32
C ARG A 300 14.93 16.68 9.83
N GLY A 301 16.01 17.18 10.39
CA GLY A 301 16.09 17.78 11.73
C GLY A 301 16.04 19.31 11.66
N THR A 302 16.22 19.96 12.80
CA THR A 302 16.22 21.42 12.95
C THR A 302 17.42 22.08 12.26
N ASP A 303 18.57 21.42 12.26
CA ASP A 303 19.86 21.94 11.79
C ASP A 303 20.56 21.03 10.74
N ALA A 304 19.99 19.87 10.42
CA ALA A 304 20.56 18.93 9.46
C ALA A 304 19.51 18.05 8.77
N ILE A 305 19.90 17.42 7.66
CA ILE A 305 19.20 16.28 7.05
C ILE A 305 20.08 15.04 7.23
N ILE A 306 19.49 13.99 7.80
CA ILE A 306 20.13 12.68 8.01
C ILE A 306 19.62 11.72 6.94
N TRP A 307 20.51 11.12 6.17
CA TRP A 307 20.20 10.11 5.16
C TRP A 307 20.59 8.74 5.69
N THR A 308 19.67 7.79 5.66
CA THR A 308 19.98 6.37 5.95
C THR A 308 19.84 5.56 4.66
N ILE A 309 20.94 4.96 4.21
CA ILE A 309 20.99 4.07 3.04
C ILE A 309 21.11 2.64 3.52
N LYS A 310 20.15 1.78 3.17
CA LYS A 310 20.22 0.32 3.41
C LYS A 310 20.46 -0.39 2.08
N PHE A 311 21.63 -1.01 1.93
CA PHE A 311 21.97 -1.82 0.77
C PHE A 311 21.26 -3.19 0.80
N ARG A 312 21.14 -3.83 -0.37
CA ARG A 312 20.50 -5.16 -0.52
C ARG A 312 21.14 -6.25 0.35
N ASN A 313 22.44 -6.14 0.64
CA ASN A 313 23.16 -7.04 1.53
C ASN A 313 22.96 -6.72 3.04
N GLY A 314 22.09 -5.77 3.38
CA GLY A 314 21.80 -5.37 4.76
C GLY A 314 22.74 -4.31 5.33
N LYS A 315 23.81 -3.90 4.62
CA LYS A 315 24.70 -2.82 5.06
C LYS A 315 23.92 -1.51 5.19
N ILE A 316 24.13 -0.79 6.28
CA ILE A 316 23.51 0.52 6.53
C ILE A 316 24.59 1.59 6.57
N LEU A 317 24.42 2.66 5.79
CA LEU A 317 25.22 3.89 5.89
C LEU A 317 24.33 5.05 6.31
N ARG A 318 24.87 5.93 7.17
CA ARG A 318 24.18 7.15 7.59
C ARG A 318 25.03 8.37 7.28
N PHE A 319 24.42 9.36 6.65
CA PHE A 319 25.06 10.63 6.31
C PHE A 319 24.29 11.77 6.96
N LYS A 320 24.98 12.69 7.63
CA LYS A 320 24.37 13.90 8.19
C LYS A 320 24.88 15.10 7.40
N PHE A 321 23.98 15.81 6.76
CA PHE A 321 24.29 17.05 6.05
C PHE A 321 23.67 18.23 6.81
N PRO A 322 24.46 19.20 7.27
CA PRO A 322 23.90 20.40 7.89
C PRO A 322 23.01 21.14 6.88
N ILE A 323 21.88 21.68 7.35
CA ILE A 323 21.06 22.60 6.56
C ILE A 323 21.39 24.02 6.95
N ARG A 324 21.35 24.92 5.97
CA ARG A 324 21.55 26.34 6.21
C ARG A 324 20.39 26.85 7.06
N THR A 325 20.69 27.41 8.24
CA THR A 325 19.71 28.00 9.17
C THR A 325 19.46 29.48 8.90
N THR A 326 20.02 30.03 7.81
CA THR A 326 19.90 31.44 7.46
C THR A 326 18.43 31.82 7.25
N PRO A 327 17.89 32.79 8.02
CA PRO A 327 16.51 33.23 7.88
C PRO A 327 16.18 33.68 6.46
N TRP A 328 14.97 33.35 6.01
CA TRP A 328 14.47 33.80 4.70
C TRP A 328 14.55 35.33 4.59
N GLY A 329 15.09 35.83 3.48
CA GLY A 329 15.27 37.27 3.23
C GLY A 329 16.45 37.93 3.95
N SER A 330 17.15 37.23 4.85
CA SER A 330 18.34 37.79 5.54
C SER A 330 19.63 37.69 4.70
N ILE A 331 19.60 36.93 3.61
CA ILE A 331 20.71 36.82 2.68
C ILE A 331 20.74 38.10 1.85
N LYS A 332 21.84 38.86 1.96
CA LYS A 332 22.13 39.99 1.08
C LYS A 332 23.23 39.58 0.10
N PRO A 333 22.89 38.88 -1.00
CA PRO A 333 23.88 38.25 -1.88
C PRO A 333 24.81 39.27 -2.56
N TYR A 334 24.40 40.55 -2.59
CA TYR A 334 25.12 41.64 -3.25
C TYR A 334 25.74 42.65 -2.26
N GLU A 335 25.68 42.40 -0.94
CA GLU A 335 26.29 43.30 0.05
C GLU A 335 27.81 43.33 -0.13
N GLY A 336 28.36 44.53 -0.35
CA GLY A 336 29.80 44.73 -0.61
C GLY A 336 30.21 44.61 -2.08
N PHE A 337 29.32 44.24 -2.99
CA PHE A 337 29.60 44.29 -4.43
C PHE A 337 29.38 45.72 -4.96
N PRO A 338 30.25 46.22 -5.84
CA PRO A 338 30.03 47.51 -6.50
C PRO A 338 28.80 47.44 -7.40
N GLU A 339 28.05 48.55 -7.50
CA GLU A 339 26.95 48.68 -8.46
C GLU A 339 27.47 48.42 -9.89
N PRO A 340 26.81 47.55 -10.67
CA PRO A 340 27.26 47.21 -12.01
C PRO A 340 27.21 48.44 -12.92
N SER A 341 28.31 48.73 -13.61
CA SER A 341 28.35 49.78 -14.63
C SER A 341 27.86 49.27 -15.98
N LEU A 342 27.43 50.17 -16.87
CA LEU A 342 27.07 49.81 -18.25
C LEU A 342 28.25 49.20 -19.02
N ASP A 343 29.50 49.53 -18.66
CA ASP A 343 30.68 48.93 -19.28
C ASP A 343 30.86 47.45 -18.93
N ASN A 344 30.31 46.99 -17.80
CA ASN A 344 30.33 45.57 -17.42
C ASN A 344 29.53 44.69 -18.40
N LEU A 345 28.59 45.26 -19.17
CA LEU A 345 27.86 44.54 -20.22
C LEU A 345 28.76 44.12 -21.39
N LYS A 346 29.96 44.72 -21.52
CA LYS A 346 30.96 44.34 -22.54
C LYS A 346 31.78 43.13 -22.12
N ASN A 347 31.62 42.68 -20.88
CA ASN A 347 32.28 41.51 -20.32
C ASN A 347 31.30 40.32 -20.29
N ASN A 348 31.83 39.11 -20.45
CA ASN A 348 31.05 37.87 -20.34
C ASN A 348 30.94 37.35 -18.88
N LEU A 349 31.56 38.04 -17.91
CA LEU A 349 31.51 37.65 -16.51
C LEU A 349 30.22 38.13 -15.84
N LEU A 350 29.64 37.28 -15.00
CA LEU A 350 28.58 37.67 -14.06
C LEU A 350 29.17 38.55 -12.94
N ALA A 351 28.33 39.41 -12.35
CA ALA A 351 28.76 40.30 -11.28
C ALA A 351 29.30 39.49 -10.09
N GLY A 352 30.58 39.71 -9.74
CA GLY A 352 31.22 39.01 -8.63
C GLY A 352 31.71 37.60 -8.92
N GLU A 353 31.57 37.09 -10.16
CA GLU A 353 31.77 35.68 -10.49
C GLU A 353 33.14 35.10 -10.10
N PRO A 354 34.29 35.74 -10.37
CA PRO A 354 35.57 35.22 -9.91
C PRO A 354 35.64 35.13 -8.37
N GLN A 355 35.16 36.18 -7.68
CA GLN A 355 35.19 36.23 -6.22
C GLN A 355 34.23 35.24 -5.55
N ILE A 356 33.04 35.03 -6.12
CA ILE A 356 32.02 34.09 -5.63
C ILE A 356 32.48 32.64 -5.81
N LEU A 357 33.25 32.37 -6.87
CA LEU A 357 33.83 31.06 -7.16
C LEU A 357 35.15 30.80 -6.43
N ASP A 358 35.61 31.74 -5.59
CA ASP A 358 36.90 31.68 -4.88
C ASP A 358 38.10 31.54 -5.84
N MET A 359 38.08 32.33 -6.92
CA MET A 359 39.09 32.33 -7.97
C MET A 359 39.60 33.74 -8.25
N ASP A 360 40.91 33.90 -8.41
CA ASP A 360 41.51 35.21 -8.78
C ASP A 360 41.06 35.69 -10.16
N LYS A 361 40.89 34.76 -11.11
CA LYS A 361 40.43 35.02 -12.48
C LYS A 361 39.84 33.74 -13.08
N LEU A 362 38.77 33.86 -13.88
CA LEU A 362 38.24 32.73 -14.62
C LEU A 362 39.21 32.27 -15.73
N PRO A 363 39.22 30.97 -16.08
CA PRO A 363 40.03 30.45 -17.18
C PRO A 363 39.61 31.11 -18.51
N GLU A 364 40.57 31.72 -19.22
CA GLU A 364 40.31 32.23 -20.57
C GLU A 364 40.35 31.08 -21.57
N VAL A 365 39.24 30.85 -22.29
CA VAL A 365 39.20 29.93 -23.42
C VAL A 365 39.99 30.58 -24.57
N LYS A 366 41.26 30.18 -24.76
CA LYS A 366 42.03 30.59 -25.93
C LYS A 366 41.35 30.05 -27.18
N LYS A 367 40.77 30.93 -28.01
CA LYS A 367 40.38 30.56 -29.37
C LYS A 367 41.66 30.12 -30.10
N LYS A 368 41.75 28.84 -30.45
CA LYS A 368 42.71 28.41 -31.49
C LYS A 368 42.30 29.14 -32.77
N ILE A 369 43.15 30.05 -33.23
CA ILE A 369 43.05 30.67 -34.56
C ILE A 369 43.35 29.60 -35.60
#